data_AF-A0A966Q2A7-F1
#
_entry.id   AF-A0A966Q2A7-F1
#
_cell.length_a   1.000
_cell.length_b   1.000
_cell.length_c   1.000
_cell.angle_alpha   90.00
_cell.angle_beta   90.00
_cell.angle_gamma   90.00
#
_symmetry.space_group_name_H-M   'P 1'
#
loop_
_entity.id
_entity.type
_entity.pdbx_description
1 polymer ?
#
loop_
_entity_poly.entity_id
_entity_poly.type
_entity_poly.pdbx_seq_one_letter_code
_entity_poly.pdbx_strand_id
1 'polypeptide(L)'
;MIGDFFESLQRPDIKPKPWMVKVDLILGTKDNIKQAIDECLASSHYGIDLETTGLDNRVFDGRTRDQIVGISIAPNDKKAYYFPIRHSKGIEHNVGWSIIEREFGRLLDETATAIPVFHNAAFDQEFLVYSSDARMGEKRFDKPRLWEDNFIMVSLMNPRDKGGRGLKHQSKTRLDYEMIELDELIPDSKVKDYSTLDPSWDASVWYAASDALCTLKLYHEIAKEFPKEMLSLYAIEKKCNTSVRWMHRNRIFVDREKTLSFIKKGQKEWMESVIEVYQGAKTIIGRDIMPNSIKIMTGEIKGINKFDTDSTTPYKEVLEQARLEADRNYDTGTELTYKSVVPKLDGKGTEEIAFPETYDIFSPQQLGLLFRELKIPNLQTTDSGQVATGADVLDEVIEQAEETFPFMKKIKRFRELAKALGQYLIPMLEDVGPDGTLKAKFNQFGADTGRFSCGTTSDPQKVKDGGCRVPFQGIPSGYDPKRPEISYRTRECISVRNPDNYLVAIDYAGVELRLITNLSQEPLWIEEFFRCSSCNRKYPKERDTEGFITSPPPICICGSDKIGDLHTLTAVAF
;
A
#
# COMPACT_ATOMS: atom_id res chain seq x y z
N MET A 1 2.08 47.12 11.64
CA MET A 1 3.14 47.93 10.97
C MET A 1 4.56 47.50 11.33
N ILE A 2 5.03 47.54 12.58
CA ILE A 2 6.39 47.05 12.92
C ILE A 2 6.45 45.51 12.99
N GLY A 3 5.39 44.84 13.50
CA GLY A 3 5.29 43.37 13.52
C GLY A 3 5.28 42.74 12.13
N ASP A 4 4.45 43.28 11.21
CA ASP A 4 4.36 42.80 9.81
C ASP A 4 5.68 42.93 9.05
N PHE A 5 6.48 43.96 9.36
CA PHE A 5 7.79 44.15 8.75
C PHE A 5 8.81 43.07 9.19
N PHE A 6 8.83 42.71 10.48
CA PHE A 6 9.71 41.64 10.98
C PHE A 6 9.25 40.24 10.54
N GLU A 7 7.95 39.99 10.37
CA GLU A 7 7.46 38.74 9.77
C GLU A 7 7.73 38.66 8.27
N SER A 8 7.68 39.78 7.54
CA SER A 8 8.04 39.81 6.10
C SER A 8 9.50 39.44 5.85
N LEU A 9 10.39 39.70 6.81
CA LEU A 9 11.82 39.34 6.76
C LEU A 9 12.08 37.84 7.02
N GLN A 10 11.09 37.07 7.47
CA GLN A 10 11.19 35.62 7.71
C GLN A 10 10.64 34.77 6.55
N ARG A 11 9.94 35.37 5.59
CA ARG A 11 9.37 34.65 4.44
C ARG A 11 10.44 34.44 3.36
N PRO A 12 10.49 33.27 2.70
CA PRO A 12 11.32 33.09 1.51
C PRO A 12 10.98 34.12 0.43
N ASP A 13 11.99 34.67 -0.26
CA ASP A 13 11.78 35.53 -1.44
C ASP A 13 11.45 34.66 -2.66
N ILE A 14 10.15 34.48 -2.91
CA ILE A 14 9.63 33.67 -4.01
C ILE A 14 9.12 34.60 -5.09
N LYS A 15 9.60 34.41 -6.32
CA LYS A 15 9.23 35.18 -7.49
C LYS A 15 8.22 34.42 -8.35
N PRO A 16 7.31 35.11 -9.05
CA PRO A 16 6.40 34.45 -9.96
C PRO A 16 7.21 33.83 -11.11
N LYS A 17 6.82 32.63 -11.52
CA LYS A 17 7.45 31.95 -12.66
C LYS A 17 7.08 32.70 -13.96
N PRO A 18 7.88 32.65 -15.05
CA PRO A 18 7.69 33.52 -16.22
C PRO A 18 6.33 33.43 -16.92
N TRP A 19 5.61 32.32 -16.78
CA TRP A 19 4.27 32.16 -17.34
C TRP A 19 3.18 32.75 -16.42
N MET A 20 3.42 32.83 -15.12
CA MET A 20 2.44 33.30 -14.12
C MET A 20 2.08 34.78 -14.32
N VAL A 21 3.00 35.59 -14.86
CA VAL A 21 2.72 37.01 -15.18
C VAL A 21 1.79 37.20 -16.38
N LYS A 22 1.45 36.12 -17.10
CA LYS A 22 0.57 36.13 -18.28
C LYS A 22 -0.86 35.68 -17.96
N VAL A 23 -1.14 35.38 -16.69
CA VAL A 23 -2.42 34.90 -16.19
C VAL A 23 -2.80 35.66 -14.93
N ASP A 24 -4.08 35.67 -14.61
CA ASP A 24 -4.63 36.30 -13.41
C ASP A 24 -4.75 35.24 -12.30
N LEU A 25 -3.85 35.27 -11.32
CA LEU A 25 -3.91 34.45 -10.10
C LEU A 25 -4.40 35.32 -8.94
N ILE A 26 -5.64 35.11 -8.52
CA ILE A 26 -6.40 36.09 -7.73
C ILE A 26 -6.67 35.56 -6.32
N LEU A 27 -6.44 36.40 -5.30
CA LEU A 27 -6.94 36.13 -3.96
C LEU A 27 -8.47 36.25 -3.93
N GLY A 28 -9.11 35.14 -3.61
CA GLY A 28 -10.55 35.04 -3.41
C GLY A 28 -10.98 35.72 -2.11
N THR A 29 -12.10 36.43 -2.14
CA THR A 29 -12.66 37.14 -1.00
C THR A 29 -14.17 36.90 -0.93
N LYS A 30 -14.79 37.29 0.18
CA LYS A 30 -16.25 37.28 0.33
C LYS A 30 -16.98 38.10 -0.75
N ASP A 31 -16.31 39.09 -1.34
CA ASP A 31 -16.92 40.02 -2.30
C ASP A 31 -16.84 39.50 -3.74
N ASN A 32 -15.79 38.73 -4.07
CA ASN A 32 -15.59 38.21 -5.43
C ASN A 32 -15.99 36.73 -5.61
N ILE A 33 -16.26 35.98 -4.52
CA ILE A 33 -16.59 34.54 -4.61
C ILE A 33 -17.78 34.25 -5.51
N LYS A 34 -18.87 35.01 -5.38
CA LYS A 34 -20.06 34.81 -6.22
C LYS A 34 -19.74 34.97 -7.70
N GLN A 35 -18.96 36.00 -8.05
CA GLN A 35 -18.53 36.24 -9.43
C GLN A 35 -17.67 35.08 -9.94
N ALA A 36 -16.67 34.64 -9.18
CA ALA A 36 -15.79 33.54 -9.58
C ALA A 36 -16.57 32.24 -9.83
N ILE A 37 -17.59 31.98 -9.00
CA ILE A 37 -18.48 30.81 -9.11
C ILE A 37 -19.39 30.93 -10.33
N ASP A 38 -19.97 32.11 -10.57
CA ASP A 38 -20.79 32.37 -11.77
C ASP A 38 -19.95 32.26 -13.06
N GLU A 39 -18.67 32.69 -13.05
CA GLU A 39 -17.72 32.49 -14.15
C GLU A 39 -17.47 30.99 -14.42
N CYS A 40 -17.28 30.19 -13.37
CA CYS A 40 -17.12 28.74 -13.52
C CYS A 40 -18.41 28.07 -14.02
N LEU A 41 -19.58 28.46 -13.52
CA LEU A 41 -20.87 27.93 -13.96
C LEU A 41 -21.18 28.25 -15.43
N ALA A 42 -20.69 29.39 -15.93
CA ALA A 42 -20.81 29.77 -17.33
C ALA A 42 -19.80 29.04 -18.26
N SER A 43 -18.80 28.37 -17.70
CA SER A 43 -17.80 27.60 -18.43
C SER A 43 -18.31 26.20 -18.81
N SER A 44 -17.62 25.52 -19.73
CA SER A 44 -17.86 24.08 -19.97
C SER A 44 -17.18 23.21 -18.91
N HIS A 45 -15.95 23.57 -18.54
CA HIS A 45 -15.10 22.90 -17.58
C HIS A 45 -14.38 23.96 -16.76
N TYR A 46 -14.17 23.67 -15.47
CA TYR A 46 -13.36 24.51 -14.59
C TYR A 46 -12.36 23.64 -13.82
N GLY A 47 -11.18 24.18 -13.55
CA GLY A 47 -10.20 23.51 -12.68
C GLY A 47 -10.57 23.71 -11.22
N ILE A 48 -10.32 22.72 -10.38
CA ILE A 48 -10.48 22.81 -8.93
C ILE A 48 -9.32 22.09 -8.24
N ASP A 49 -8.85 22.66 -7.14
CA ASP A 49 -7.78 22.11 -6.31
C ASP A 49 -7.96 22.57 -4.84
N LEU A 50 -7.40 21.81 -3.89
CA LEU A 50 -7.53 22.08 -2.46
C LEU A 50 -6.18 22.21 -1.77
N GLU A 51 -6.11 23.21 -0.90
CA GLU A 51 -5.05 23.32 0.09
C GLU A 51 -5.52 22.79 1.43
N THR A 52 -4.68 22.06 2.16
CA THR A 52 -5.04 21.38 3.41
C THR A 52 -3.99 21.55 4.50
N THR A 53 -4.35 21.19 5.73
CA THR A 53 -3.39 21.12 6.86
C THR A 53 -2.43 19.92 6.75
N GLY A 54 -2.65 19.03 5.79
CA GLY A 54 -1.87 17.80 5.59
C GLY A 54 -2.53 16.79 4.64
N LEU A 55 -1.86 15.66 4.43
CA LEU A 55 -2.24 14.65 3.44
C LEU A 55 -3.22 13.58 3.94
N ASP A 56 -3.66 13.65 5.19
CA ASP A 56 -4.51 12.63 5.79
C ASP A 56 -6.01 12.94 5.65
N ASN A 57 -6.55 12.43 4.55
CA ASN A 57 -7.98 12.46 4.23
C ASN A 57 -8.81 11.36 4.93
N ARG A 58 -8.27 10.65 5.93
CA ARG A 58 -9.04 9.65 6.68
C ARG A 58 -10.25 10.30 7.36
N VAL A 59 -11.41 9.67 7.18
CA VAL A 59 -12.66 10.09 7.82
C VAL A 59 -12.83 9.38 9.16
N PHE A 60 -13.06 10.15 10.22
CA PHE A 60 -13.41 9.73 11.58
C PHE A 60 -14.63 10.54 12.02
N ASP A 61 -15.65 9.88 12.57
CA ASP A 61 -16.88 10.54 13.04
C ASP A 61 -17.51 11.49 12.01
N GLY A 62 -17.46 11.10 10.73
CA GLY A 62 -18.01 11.88 9.62
C GLY A 62 -17.14 13.06 9.17
N ARG A 63 -15.93 13.25 9.70
CA ARG A 63 -15.02 14.34 9.34
C ARG A 63 -13.64 13.85 8.91
N THR A 64 -12.99 14.52 7.96
CA THR A 64 -11.58 14.24 7.64
C THR A 64 -10.66 14.60 8.81
N ARG A 65 -9.55 13.87 9.00
CA ARG A 65 -8.56 14.16 10.03
C ARG A 65 -7.89 15.51 9.78
N ASP A 66 -7.23 15.62 8.62
CA ASP A 66 -6.71 16.89 8.16
C ASP A 66 -7.86 17.72 7.59
N GLN A 67 -7.62 19.01 7.38
CA GLN A 67 -8.66 20.00 7.23
C GLN A 67 -8.41 20.88 5.99
N ILE A 68 -9.46 21.23 5.24
CA ILE A 68 -9.35 22.19 4.14
C ILE A 68 -8.90 23.55 4.70
N VAL A 69 -7.89 24.12 4.07
CA VAL A 69 -7.32 25.45 4.36
C VAL A 69 -7.80 26.47 3.34
N GLY A 70 -7.96 26.08 2.08
CA GLY A 70 -8.55 26.89 1.04
C GLY A 70 -8.93 26.07 -0.20
N ILE A 71 -9.72 26.69 -1.09
CA ILE A 71 -10.19 26.07 -2.33
C ILE A 71 -9.81 26.95 -3.50
N SER A 72 -9.14 26.37 -4.49
CA SER A 72 -8.80 27.03 -5.73
C SER A 72 -9.77 26.64 -6.86
N ILE A 73 -10.17 27.61 -7.69
CA ILE A 73 -10.96 27.35 -8.90
C ILE A 73 -10.43 28.14 -10.09
N ALA A 74 -10.48 27.54 -11.28
CA ALA A 74 -10.08 28.16 -12.54
C ALA A 74 -11.23 28.09 -13.55
N PRO A 75 -11.94 29.21 -13.84
CA PRO A 75 -12.99 29.21 -14.86
C PRO A 75 -12.46 29.07 -16.30
N ASN A 76 -11.18 29.37 -16.54
CA ASN A 76 -10.53 29.25 -17.85
C ASN A 76 -8.99 29.18 -17.71
N ASP A 77 -8.28 29.14 -18.84
CA ASP A 77 -6.83 28.94 -18.91
C ASP A 77 -5.99 30.21 -18.67
N LYS A 78 -6.64 31.34 -18.34
CA LYS A 78 -5.99 32.62 -18.06
C LYS A 78 -6.26 33.17 -16.68
N LYS A 79 -7.16 32.54 -15.91
CA LYS A 79 -7.65 33.11 -14.65
C LYS A 79 -7.96 32.02 -13.64
N ALA A 80 -7.50 32.20 -12.42
CA ALA A 80 -7.82 31.35 -11.29
C ALA A 80 -7.91 32.15 -10.00
N TYR A 81 -8.66 31.59 -9.05
CA TYR A 81 -8.94 32.15 -7.75
C TYR A 81 -8.50 31.19 -6.66
N TYR A 82 -7.92 31.70 -5.58
CA TYR A 82 -7.69 30.95 -4.34
C TYR A 82 -8.54 31.52 -3.20
N PHE A 83 -9.49 30.76 -2.67
CA PHE A 83 -10.33 31.17 -1.55
C PHE A 83 -9.77 30.62 -0.23
N PRO A 84 -9.08 31.46 0.59
CA PRO A 84 -8.62 31.04 1.92
C PRO A 84 -9.81 30.85 2.86
N ILE A 85 -9.70 29.88 3.77
CA ILE A 85 -10.78 29.48 4.68
C ILE A 85 -10.28 29.36 6.12
N ARG A 86 -9.13 28.71 6.31
CA ARG A 86 -8.64 28.30 7.64
C ARG A 86 -7.15 28.58 7.79
N HIS A 87 -6.68 29.72 7.29
CA HIS A 87 -5.33 30.17 7.61
C HIS A 87 -5.24 30.67 9.05
N SER A 88 -4.14 30.33 9.72
CA SER A 88 -3.79 30.77 11.07
C SER A 88 -3.12 32.14 11.09
N LYS A 89 -2.56 32.56 9.95
CA LYS A 89 -2.02 33.91 9.68
C LYS A 89 -2.87 34.61 8.62
N GLY A 90 -2.95 35.95 8.66
CA GLY A 90 -3.81 36.71 7.76
C GLY A 90 -5.29 36.28 7.86
N ILE A 91 -5.77 36.00 9.07
CA ILE A 91 -7.10 35.42 9.35
C ILE A 91 -8.22 36.28 8.76
N GLU A 92 -8.03 37.60 8.68
CA GLU A 92 -8.93 38.57 8.08
C GLU A 92 -9.22 38.31 6.60
N HIS A 93 -8.35 37.58 5.91
CA HIS A 93 -8.54 37.19 4.51
C HIS A 93 -9.40 35.93 4.36
N ASN A 94 -9.57 35.11 5.41
CA ASN A 94 -10.38 33.90 5.34
C ASN A 94 -11.84 34.21 4.99
N VAL A 95 -12.38 33.48 4.02
CA VAL A 95 -13.80 33.49 3.66
C VAL A 95 -14.57 32.58 4.62
N GLY A 96 -15.64 33.10 5.20
CA GLY A 96 -16.47 32.35 6.15
C GLY A 96 -17.04 31.06 5.53
N TRP A 97 -16.95 29.95 6.28
CA TRP A 97 -17.35 28.62 5.82
C TRP A 97 -18.80 28.55 5.30
N SER A 98 -19.73 29.29 5.90
CA SER A 98 -21.13 29.35 5.42
C SER A 98 -21.27 29.94 4.01
N ILE A 99 -20.38 30.86 3.62
CA ILE A 99 -20.34 31.41 2.27
C ILE A 99 -19.74 30.37 1.32
N ILE A 100 -18.65 29.71 1.74
CA ILE A 100 -18.03 28.61 0.99
C ILE A 100 -19.05 27.52 0.69
N GLU A 101 -19.72 26.98 1.71
CA GLU A 101 -20.73 25.91 1.54
C GLU A 101 -21.85 26.31 0.59
N ARG A 102 -22.35 27.55 0.69
CA ARG A 102 -23.42 28.04 -0.16
C ARG A 102 -22.98 28.12 -1.63
N GLU A 103 -21.85 28.76 -1.88
CA GLU A 103 -21.41 29.05 -3.26
C GLU A 103 -20.76 27.84 -3.92
N PHE A 104 -19.90 27.10 -3.23
CA PHE A 104 -19.34 25.84 -3.74
C PHE A 104 -20.40 24.73 -3.78
N GLY A 105 -21.38 24.75 -2.89
CA GLY A 105 -22.56 23.87 -2.98
C GLY A 105 -23.32 24.07 -4.30
N ARG A 106 -23.50 25.31 -4.75
CA ARG A 106 -24.04 25.61 -6.09
C ARG A 106 -23.14 25.11 -7.21
N LEU A 107 -21.83 25.32 -7.11
CA LEU A 107 -20.88 24.95 -8.15
C LEU A 107 -20.77 23.42 -8.34
N LEU A 108 -20.81 22.68 -7.23
CA LEU A 108 -20.63 21.23 -7.18
C LEU A 108 -21.96 20.47 -7.17
N ASP A 109 -23.10 21.16 -7.29
CA ASP A 109 -24.41 20.52 -7.38
C ASP A 109 -24.50 19.63 -8.64
N GLU A 110 -25.26 18.53 -8.57
CA GLU A 110 -25.40 17.59 -9.69
C GLU A 110 -26.15 18.16 -10.90
N THR A 111 -26.88 19.27 -10.72
CA THR A 111 -27.60 19.97 -11.79
C THR A 111 -26.75 21.00 -12.52
N ALA A 112 -25.60 21.40 -11.96
CA ALA A 112 -24.69 22.33 -12.62
C ALA A 112 -24.11 21.73 -13.90
N THR A 113 -24.13 22.48 -15.00
CA THR A 113 -23.67 22.01 -16.32
C THR A 113 -22.16 22.03 -16.47
N ALA A 114 -21.48 22.99 -15.83
CA ALA A 114 -20.03 23.09 -15.86
C ALA A 114 -19.38 21.89 -15.14
N ILE A 115 -18.34 21.30 -15.73
CA ILE A 115 -17.72 20.07 -15.25
C ILE A 115 -16.41 20.39 -14.48
N PRO A 116 -16.31 20.04 -13.18
CA PRO A 116 -15.06 20.17 -12.44
C PRO A 116 -14.00 19.23 -13.00
N VAL A 117 -12.79 19.76 -13.17
CA VAL A 117 -11.58 19.04 -13.55
C VAL A 117 -10.65 19.02 -12.35
N PHE A 118 -10.26 17.82 -11.94
CA PHE A 118 -9.33 17.56 -10.86
C PHE A 118 -7.98 17.03 -11.39
N HIS A 119 -6.97 17.05 -10.54
CA HIS A 119 -5.77 16.24 -10.68
C HIS A 119 -5.68 15.33 -9.44
N ASN A 120 -5.92 14.02 -9.59
CA ASN A 120 -6.05 13.10 -8.46
C ASN A 120 -7.29 13.37 -7.57
N ALA A 121 -8.46 13.35 -8.21
CA ALA A 121 -9.76 13.72 -7.64
C ALA A 121 -10.12 12.97 -6.35
N ALA A 122 -9.58 11.76 -6.15
CA ALA A 122 -9.87 10.96 -4.96
C ALA A 122 -9.55 11.69 -3.66
N PHE A 123 -8.48 12.50 -3.68
CA PHE A 123 -8.05 13.29 -2.55
C PHE A 123 -9.03 14.42 -2.26
N ASP A 124 -9.26 15.29 -3.25
CA ASP A 124 -10.10 16.48 -3.10
C ASP A 124 -11.55 16.16 -2.79
N GLN A 125 -12.12 15.19 -3.51
CA GLN A 125 -13.50 14.80 -3.31
C GLN A 125 -13.74 14.23 -1.91
N GLU A 126 -12.74 13.61 -1.27
CA GLU A 126 -12.88 13.13 0.11
C GLU A 126 -12.99 14.29 1.09
N PHE A 127 -12.14 15.30 0.95
CA PHE A 127 -12.23 16.52 1.75
C PHE A 127 -13.53 17.29 1.50
N LEU A 128 -13.94 17.49 0.25
CA LEU A 128 -15.17 18.23 -0.08
C LEU A 128 -16.43 17.57 0.52
N VAL A 129 -16.49 16.24 0.51
CA VAL A 129 -17.64 15.49 1.02
C VAL A 129 -17.65 15.39 2.56
N TYR A 130 -16.48 15.37 3.21
CA TYR A 130 -16.38 15.11 4.65
C TYR A 130 -15.78 16.25 5.47
N SER A 131 -15.57 17.45 4.90
CA SER A 131 -15.17 18.62 5.70
C SER A 131 -16.35 19.24 6.45
N SER A 132 -17.58 19.01 5.99
CA SER A 132 -18.80 19.51 6.65
C SER A 132 -20.05 18.67 6.41
N ASP A 133 -21.11 19.00 7.15
CA ASP A 133 -22.41 18.31 7.06
C ASP A 133 -23.12 18.60 5.72
N ALA A 134 -22.67 19.61 4.97
CA ALA A 134 -23.19 19.95 3.65
C ALA A 134 -22.80 18.93 2.55
N ARG A 135 -21.74 18.13 2.77
CA ARG A 135 -21.28 17.06 1.87
C ARG A 135 -21.15 17.49 0.40
N MET A 136 -20.38 18.55 0.18
CA MET A 136 -20.28 19.21 -1.13
C MET A 136 -19.88 18.23 -2.24
N GLY A 137 -20.69 18.19 -3.29
CA GLY A 137 -20.43 17.40 -4.50
C GLY A 137 -20.68 15.89 -4.39
N GLU A 138 -21.11 15.34 -3.25
CA GLU A 138 -21.26 13.88 -3.06
C GLU A 138 -22.03 13.19 -4.20
N LYS A 139 -23.27 13.62 -4.46
CA LYS A 139 -24.11 13.06 -5.53
C LYS A 139 -23.52 13.25 -6.93
N ARG A 140 -22.75 14.31 -7.12
CA ARG A 140 -22.10 14.63 -8.38
C ARG A 140 -20.92 13.69 -8.63
N PHE A 141 -20.12 13.42 -7.60
CA PHE A 141 -18.92 12.57 -7.70
C PHE A 141 -19.26 11.09 -7.92
N ASP A 142 -20.43 10.63 -7.48
CA ASP A 142 -20.96 9.29 -7.79
C ASP A 142 -21.31 9.08 -9.27
N LYS A 143 -21.32 10.16 -10.07
CA LYS A 143 -21.64 10.12 -11.50
C LYS A 143 -20.38 10.44 -12.32
N PRO A 144 -19.67 9.41 -12.85
CA PRO A 144 -18.41 9.59 -13.59
C PRO A 144 -18.45 10.56 -14.77
N ARG A 145 -19.63 10.89 -15.30
CA ARG A 145 -19.80 11.85 -16.40
C ARG A 145 -19.85 13.32 -15.96
N LEU A 146 -19.86 13.59 -14.66
CA LEU A 146 -20.08 14.94 -14.11
C LEU A 146 -18.82 15.56 -13.48
N TRP A 147 -17.66 14.94 -13.64
CA TRP A 147 -16.36 15.45 -13.20
C TRP A 147 -15.29 14.87 -14.11
N GLU A 148 -14.10 15.46 -14.18
CA GLU A 148 -12.95 14.93 -14.93
C GLU A 148 -11.70 14.87 -14.05
N ASP A 149 -10.75 14.04 -14.45
CA ASP A 149 -9.48 13.87 -13.75
C ASP A 149 -8.38 13.55 -14.77
N ASN A 150 -7.46 14.51 -14.94
CA ASN A 150 -6.37 14.41 -15.90
C ASN A 150 -5.26 13.44 -15.42
N PHE A 151 -5.15 13.16 -14.10
CA PHE A 151 -4.19 12.20 -13.56
C PHE A 151 -4.56 10.77 -13.98
N ILE A 152 -5.85 10.44 -13.93
CA ILE A 152 -6.35 9.15 -14.43
C ILE A 152 -6.07 9.03 -15.93
N MET A 153 -6.32 10.08 -16.72
CA MET A 153 -6.07 10.05 -18.17
C MET A 153 -4.60 9.76 -18.49
N VAL A 154 -3.66 10.50 -17.86
CA VAL A 154 -2.22 10.29 -18.07
C VAL A 154 -1.78 8.90 -17.58
N SER A 155 -2.35 8.41 -16.47
CA SER A 155 -2.06 7.07 -15.95
C SER A 155 -2.46 5.97 -16.93
N LEU A 156 -3.59 6.13 -17.63
CA LEU A 156 -4.06 5.19 -18.65
C LEU A 156 -3.23 5.25 -19.94
N MET A 157 -2.81 6.46 -20.36
CA MET A 157 -1.97 6.61 -21.54
C MET A 157 -0.56 6.03 -21.32
N ASN A 158 0.00 6.15 -20.10
CA ASN A 158 1.36 5.71 -19.78
C ASN A 158 1.44 4.94 -18.44
N PRO A 159 0.95 3.69 -18.37
CA PRO A 159 0.85 2.91 -17.13
C PRO A 159 2.21 2.51 -16.51
N ARG A 160 3.33 2.62 -17.24
CA ARG A 160 4.68 2.37 -16.72
C ARG A 160 5.37 3.62 -16.17
N ASP A 161 4.99 4.80 -16.64
CA ASP A 161 5.58 6.05 -16.19
C ASP A 161 4.91 6.52 -14.89
N LYS A 162 5.31 5.94 -13.77
CA LYS A 162 4.75 6.26 -12.45
C LYS A 162 5.22 7.63 -11.94
N GLY A 163 6.44 8.03 -12.27
CA GLY A 163 7.04 9.29 -11.82
C GLY A 163 6.55 10.51 -12.59
N GLY A 164 6.15 10.34 -13.85
CA GLY A 164 5.74 11.44 -14.71
C GLY A 164 4.30 11.92 -14.53
N ARG A 165 3.46 11.27 -13.72
CA ARG A 165 2.01 11.59 -13.67
C ARG A 165 1.64 12.82 -12.86
N GLY A 166 2.50 13.28 -11.96
CA GLY A 166 2.18 14.37 -11.05
C GLY A 166 1.97 15.71 -11.77
N LEU A 167 1.12 16.56 -11.18
CA LEU A 167 0.70 17.84 -11.77
C LEU A 167 1.88 18.68 -12.25
N LYS A 168 2.86 18.90 -11.36
CA LYS A 168 4.06 19.70 -11.63
C LYS A 168 4.91 19.14 -12.77
N HIS A 169 5.08 17.83 -12.82
CA HIS A 169 5.78 17.18 -13.92
C HIS A 169 5.03 17.34 -15.25
N GLN A 170 3.71 17.12 -15.25
CA GLN A 170 2.88 17.26 -16.45
C GLN A 170 2.82 18.71 -16.93
N SER A 171 2.68 19.68 -16.03
CA SER A 171 2.71 21.12 -16.35
C SER A 171 4.02 21.53 -16.98
N LYS A 172 5.16 21.11 -16.40
CA LYS A 172 6.48 21.40 -16.98
C LYS A 172 6.64 20.75 -18.36
N THR A 173 6.27 19.48 -18.50
CA THR A 173 6.57 18.71 -19.72
C THR A 173 5.64 19.04 -20.88
N ARG A 174 4.34 19.30 -20.61
CA ARG A 174 3.33 19.53 -21.65
C ARG A 174 3.03 21.00 -21.92
N LEU A 175 3.17 21.85 -20.91
CA LEU A 175 2.82 23.28 -21.02
C LEU A 175 4.05 24.19 -21.01
N ASP A 176 5.24 23.67 -20.71
CA ASP A 176 6.43 24.46 -20.37
C ASP A 176 6.21 25.37 -19.15
N TYR A 177 5.35 24.92 -18.23
CA TYR A 177 4.97 25.66 -17.02
C TYR A 177 5.68 25.06 -15.82
N GLU A 178 6.82 25.64 -15.45
CA GLU A 178 7.44 25.37 -14.16
C GLU A 178 6.58 25.98 -13.04
N MET A 179 6.18 25.15 -12.07
CA MET A 179 5.28 25.55 -10.99
C MET A 179 6.07 25.84 -9.71
N ILE A 180 5.45 26.55 -8.77
CA ILE A 180 6.02 26.74 -7.43
C ILE A 180 5.88 25.42 -6.64
N GLU A 181 6.94 25.01 -5.96
CA GLU A 181 6.94 23.86 -5.08
C GLU A 181 6.51 24.25 -3.65
N LEU A 182 5.81 23.36 -2.96
CA LEU A 182 5.38 23.62 -1.58
C LEU A 182 6.59 23.73 -0.63
N ASP A 183 7.69 23.07 -0.99
CA ASP A 183 8.98 23.18 -0.30
C ASP A 183 9.63 24.55 -0.47
N GLU A 184 9.31 25.30 -1.53
CA GLU A 184 9.74 26.70 -1.66
C GLU A 184 8.98 27.58 -0.65
N LEU A 185 7.69 27.32 -0.43
CA LEU A 185 6.85 28.11 0.48
C LEU A 185 7.14 27.82 1.96
N ILE A 186 7.30 26.53 2.30
CA ILE A 186 7.49 26.05 3.67
C ILE A 186 8.79 25.22 3.72
N PRO A 187 9.98 25.85 3.61
CA PRO A 187 11.25 25.14 3.62
C PRO A 187 11.46 24.41 4.95
N ASP A 188 12.24 23.33 4.92
CA ASP A 188 12.73 22.57 6.10
C ASP A 188 11.67 21.99 7.04
N SER A 189 10.38 22.07 6.69
CA SER A 189 9.32 21.42 7.46
C SER A 189 9.11 19.96 7.03
N LYS A 190 8.99 19.06 8.00
CA LYS A 190 8.51 17.69 7.77
C LYS A 190 6.99 17.62 7.58
N VAL A 191 6.26 18.63 8.06
CA VAL A 191 4.80 18.74 7.95
C VAL A 191 4.46 19.97 7.13
N LYS A 192 3.95 19.78 5.92
CA LYS A 192 3.56 20.86 5.02
C LYS A 192 2.13 21.29 5.30
N ASP A 193 1.95 22.05 6.39
CA ASP A 193 0.66 22.59 6.79
C ASP A 193 0.44 23.96 6.13
N TYR A 194 -0.43 24.00 5.13
CA TYR A 194 -0.72 25.21 4.35
C TYR A 194 -1.37 26.32 5.19
N SER A 195 -2.01 25.98 6.31
CA SER A 195 -2.68 26.96 7.19
C SER A 195 -1.71 27.92 7.85
N THR A 196 -0.42 27.61 7.86
CA THR A 196 0.64 28.44 8.44
C THR A 196 1.03 29.62 7.54
N LEU A 197 0.66 29.56 6.26
CA LEU A 197 0.90 30.64 5.31
C LEU A 197 -0.10 31.78 5.50
N ASP A 198 0.30 32.99 5.11
CA ASP A 198 -0.56 34.17 5.13
C ASP A 198 -1.12 34.42 3.72
N PRO A 199 -2.45 34.45 3.52
CA PRO A 199 -3.05 34.66 2.19
C PRO A 199 -2.73 36.02 1.55
N SER A 200 -2.28 37.01 2.32
CA SER A 200 -1.79 38.29 1.78
C SER A 200 -0.42 38.15 1.09
N TRP A 201 0.25 37.01 1.27
CA TRP A 201 1.50 36.70 0.59
C TRP A 201 1.22 36.19 -0.83
N ASP A 202 1.61 36.99 -1.82
CA ASP A 202 1.37 36.67 -3.22
C ASP A 202 1.83 35.25 -3.63
N ALA A 203 2.95 34.76 -3.10
CA ALA A 203 3.45 33.42 -3.44
C ALA A 203 2.52 32.29 -3.00
N SER A 204 1.81 32.47 -1.88
CA SER A 204 0.78 31.51 -1.45
C SER A 204 -0.41 31.51 -2.42
N VAL A 205 -0.81 32.67 -2.93
CA VAL A 205 -1.89 32.75 -3.91
C VAL A 205 -1.43 32.19 -5.25
N TRP A 206 -0.20 32.49 -5.68
CA TRP A 206 0.36 31.98 -6.92
C TRP A 206 0.43 30.46 -6.92
N TYR A 207 0.91 29.85 -5.83
CA TYR A 207 0.94 28.39 -5.68
C TYR A 207 -0.46 27.80 -5.84
N ALA A 208 -1.37 28.14 -4.94
CA ALA A 208 -2.68 27.48 -4.87
C ALA A 208 -3.53 27.74 -6.12
N ALA A 209 -3.59 28.98 -6.61
CA ALA A 209 -4.39 29.29 -7.80
C ALA A 209 -3.79 28.68 -9.07
N SER A 210 -2.45 28.53 -9.13
CA SER A 210 -1.78 27.91 -10.28
C SER A 210 -2.10 26.42 -10.43
N ASP A 211 -2.32 25.70 -9.33
CA ASP A 211 -2.63 24.27 -9.37
C ASP A 211 -3.99 24.01 -10.03
N ALA A 212 -5.02 24.79 -9.70
CA ALA A 212 -6.32 24.73 -10.37
C ALA A 212 -6.24 25.15 -11.86
N LEU A 213 -5.49 26.21 -12.18
CA LEU A 213 -5.32 26.67 -13.57
C LEU A 213 -4.60 25.63 -14.44
N CYS A 214 -3.48 25.11 -13.93
CA CYS A 214 -2.70 24.10 -14.63
C CYS A 214 -3.50 22.80 -14.77
N THR A 215 -4.28 22.42 -13.77
CA THR A 215 -5.19 21.26 -13.84
C THR A 215 -6.16 21.37 -15.01
N LEU A 216 -6.84 22.52 -15.17
CA LEU A 216 -7.75 22.75 -16.30
C LEU A 216 -7.00 22.78 -17.64
N LYS A 217 -5.88 23.50 -17.70
CA LYS A 217 -5.11 23.67 -18.94
C LYS A 217 -4.54 22.33 -19.42
N LEU A 218 -4.01 21.52 -18.52
CA LEU A 218 -3.54 20.17 -18.81
C LEU A 218 -4.66 19.27 -19.31
N TYR A 219 -5.84 19.31 -18.68
CA TYR A 219 -6.97 18.54 -19.16
C TYR A 219 -7.32 18.87 -20.61
N HIS A 220 -7.36 20.16 -20.98
CA HIS A 220 -7.63 20.55 -22.36
C HIS A 220 -6.58 20.04 -23.35
N GLU A 221 -5.29 20.01 -22.99
CA GLU A 221 -4.26 19.44 -23.87
C GLU A 221 -4.33 17.91 -23.92
N ILE A 222 -4.45 17.24 -22.78
CA ILE A 222 -4.52 15.77 -22.69
C ILE A 222 -5.78 15.25 -23.41
N ALA A 223 -6.92 15.92 -23.26
CA ALA A 223 -8.18 15.52 -23.89
C ALA A 223 -8.13 15.54 -25.42
N LYS A 224 -7.28 16.37 -26.03
CA LYS A 224 -7.07 16.37 -27.50
C LYS A 224 -6.35 15.11 -27.97
N GLU A 225 -5.47 14.57 -27.14
CA GLU A 225 -4.62 13.41 -27.45
C GLU A 225 -5.18 12.09 -26.90
N PHE A 226 -6.18 12.15 -26.01
CA PHE A 226 -6.70 10.97 -25.32
C PHE A 226 -7.41 10.02 -26.31
N PRO A 227 -6.99 8.74 -26.40
CA PRO A 227 -7.59 7.80 -27.35
C PRO A 227 -9.08 7.56 -27.06
N LYS A 228 -9.93 7.62 -28.09
CA LYS A 228 -11.38 7.42 -27.93
C LYS A 228 -11.72 6.02 -27.44
N GLU A 229 -10.91 5.04 -27.80
CA GLU A 229 -11.04 3.64 -27.40
C GLU A 229 -10.85 3.45 -25.89
N MET A 230 -10.14 4.38 -25.23
CA MET A 230 -9.92 4.35 -23.78
C MET A 230 -11.04 5.01 -22.96
N LEU A 231 -12.04 5.63 -23.58
CA LEU A 231 -13.11 6.34 -22.85
C LEU A 231 -13.93 5.40 -21.95
N SER A 232 -14.14 4.16 -22.37
CA SER A 232 -14.81 3.14 -21.55
C SER A 232 -13.98 2.77 -20.32
N LEU A 233 -12.68 2.56 -20.50
CA LEU A 233 -11.74 2.30 -19.41
C LEU A 233 -11.66 3.49 -18.45
N TYR A 234 -11.57 4.71 -18.98
CA TYR A 234 -11.59 5.94 -18.20
C TYR A 234 -12.84 6.05 -17.31
N ALA A 235 -14.02 5.75 -17.86
CA ALA A 235 -15.26 5.73 -17.09
C ALA A 235 -15.24 4.64 -16.00
N ILE A 236 -14.63 3.47 -16.25
CA ILE A 236 -14.43 2.42 -15.25
C ILE A 236 -13.50 2.91 -14.14
N GLU A 237 -12.34 3.49 -14.47
CA GLU A 237 -11.39 3.98 -13.47
C GLU A 237 -12.02 5.06 -12.57
N LYS A 238 -12.88 5.93 -13.10
CA LYS A 238 -13.61 6.92 -12.31
C LYS A 238 -14.62 6.29 -11.34
N LYS A 239 -15.30 5.21 -11.74
CA LYS A 239 -16.16 4.44 -10.82
C LYS A 239 -15.33 3.75 -9.74
N CYS A 240 -14.20 3.17 -10.14
CA CYS A 240 -13.24 2.57 -9.23
C CYS A 240 -12.74 3.55 -8.17
N ASN A 241 -12.50 4.82 -8.53
CA ASN A 241 -12.14 5.88 -7.59
C ASN A 241 -13.22 6.04 -6.50
N THR A 242 -14.49 6.18 -6.88
CA THR A 242 -15.63 6.23 -5.94
C THR A 242 -15.66 5.00 -5.02
N SER A 243 -15.50 3.80 -5.59
CA SER A 243 -15.48 2.55 -4.81
C SER A 243 -14.30 2.49 -3.83
N VAL A 244 -13.10 2.90 -4.25
CA VAL A 244 -11.91 2.91 -3.38
C VAL A 244 -12.08 3.86 -2.22
N ARG A 245 -12.60 5.07 -2.46
CA ARG A 245 -12.93 6.03 -1.39
C ARG A 245 -13.91 5.42 -0.38
N TRP A 246 -14.95 4.74 -0.87
CA TRP A 246 -15.89 4.02 -0.01
C TRP A 246 -15.22 2.89 0.79
N MET A 247 -14.39 2.06 0.15
CA MET A 247 -13.66 0.97 0.81
C MET A 247 -12.71 1.50 1.90
N HIS A 248 -11.99 2.60 1.62
CA HIS A 248 -11.11 3.28 2.55
C HIS A 248 -11.83 3.78 3.82
N ARG A 249 -13.09 4.20 3.69
CA ARG A 249 -13.91 4.62 4.84
C ARG A 249 -14.44 3.45 5.66
N ASN A 250 -14.82 2.35 5.02
CA ASN A 250 -15.36 1.17 5.72
C ASN A 250 -14.29 0.44 6.56
N ARG A 251 -13.03 0.48 6.11
CA ARG A 251 -11.88 -0.14 6.80
C ARG A 251 -12.07 -1.65 7.01
N ILE A 252 -11.09 -2.30 7.61
CA ILE A 252 -11.06 -3.75 7.84
C ILE A 252 -11.00 -3.99 9.34
N PHE A 253 -12.01 -4.64 9.90
CA PHE A 253 -12.04 -4.96 11.33
C PHE A 253 -11.17 -6.18 11.65
N VAL A 254 -10.41 -6.07 12.74
CA VAL A 254 -9.51 -7.12 13.22
C VAL A 254 -10.04 -7.67 14.54
N ASP A 255 -10.19 -8.99 14.60
CA ASP A 255 -10.42 -9.73 15.84
C ASP A 255 -9.12 -9.72 16.67
N ARG A 256 -9.05 -8.80 17.63
CA ARG A 256 -7.88 -8.61 18.49
C ARG A 256 -7.58 -9.83 19.36
N GLU A 257 -8.59 -10.48 19.90
CA GLU A 257 -8.41 -11.64 20.79
C GLU A 257 -7.82 -12.82 20.04
N LYS A 258 -8.39 -13.13 18.86
CA LYS A 258 -7.85 -14.17 17.99
C LYS A 258 -6.45 -13.83 17.50
N THR A 259 -6.20 -12.58 17.11
CA THR A 259 -4.88 -12.12 16.68
C THR A 259 -3.83 -12.28 17.79
N LEU A 260 -4.17 -11.88 19.03
CA LEU A 260 -3.32 -12.07 20.20
C LEU A 260 -3.03 -13.56 20.47
N SER A 261 -4.05 -14.41 20.39
CA SER A 261 -3.88 -15.87 20.53
C SER A 261 -2.89 -16.43 19.51
N PHE A 262 -2.99 -16.01 18.25
CA PHE A 262 -2.07 -16.44 17.20
C PHE A 262 -0.66 -15.88 17.38
N ILE A 263 -0.51 -14.65 17.87
CA ILE A 263 0.81 -14.07 18.20
C ILE A 263 1.48 -14.93 19.28
N LYS A 264 0.82 -15.19 20.41
CA LYS A 264 1.37 -16.00 21.50
C LYS A 264 1.80 -17.39 21.01
N LYS A 265 0.91 -18.06 20.27
CA LYS A 265 1.18 -19.39 19.70
C LYS A 265 2.36 -19.36 18.73
N GLY A 266 2.39 -18.40 17.81
CA GLY A 266 3.45 -18.27 16.83
C GLY A 266 4.80 -17.93 17.45
N GLN A 267 4.82 -17.06 18.46
CA GLN A 267 6.04 -16.67 19.19
C GLN A 267 6.63 -17.85 19.96
N LYS A 268 5.76 -18.66 20.60
CA LYS A 268 6.17 -19.91 21.25
C LYS A 268 6.80 -20.89 20.26
N GLU A 269 6.08 -21.22 19.18
CA GLU A 269 6.58 -22.16 18.15
C GLU A 269 7.86 -21.64 17.47
N TRP A 270 7.98 -20.31 17.32
CA TRP A 270 9.16 -19.66 16.77
C TRP A 270 10.37 -19.89 17.68
N MET A 271 10.22 -19.65 18.99
CA MET A 271 11.30 -19.86 19.96
C MET A 271 11.69 -21.36 20.04
N GLU A 272 10.72 -22.26 20.09
CA GLU A 272 10.96 -23.71 20.08
C GLU A 272 11.76 -24.13 18.83
N SER A 273 11.37 -23.62 17.66
CA SER A 273 12.08 -23.90 16.40
C SER A 273 13.51 -23.35 16.40
N VAL A 274 13.73 -22.16 16.94
CA VAL A 274 15.08 -21.56 17.07
C VAL A 274 15.97 -22.41 17.98
N ILE A 275 15.46 -22.83 19.14
CA ILE A 275 16.19 -23.66 20.10
C ILE A 275 16.57 -25.00 19.46
N GLU A 276 15.64 -25.65 18.77
CA GLU A 276 15.89 -26.94 18.10
C GLU A 276 16.97 -26.84 17.01
N VAL A 277 17.03 -25.73 16.28
CA VAL A 277 18.11 -25.48 15.30
C VAL A 277 19.47 -25.45 15.99
N TYR A 278 19.60 -24.67 17.07
CA TYR A 278 20.87 -24.59 17.80
C TYR A 278 21.27 -25.91 18.45
N GLN A 279 20.31 -26.62 19.07
CA GLN A 279 20.58 -27.92 19.70
C GLN A 279 20.98 -28.98 18.67
N GLY A 280 20.29 -29.06 17.54
CA GLY A 280 20.60 -29.98 16.47
C GLY A 280 21.98 -29.72 15.86
N ALA A 281 22.29 -28.47 15.54
CA ALA A 281 23.58 -28.09 14.99
C ALA A 281 24.73 -28.28 16.01
N LYS A 282 24.50 -27.97 17.30
CA LYS A 282 25.46 -28.23 18.39
C LYS A 282 25.84 -29.71 18.49
N THR A 283 24.88 -30.62 18.38
CA THR A 283 25.14 -32.07 18.42
C THR A 283 26.05 -32.53 17.28
N ILE A 284 25.91 -31.95 16.09
CA ILE A 284 26.70 -32.33 14.91
C ILE A 284 28.09 -31.69 14.93
N ILE A 285 28.18 -30.39 15.23
CA ILE A 285 29.44 -29.65 15.24
C ILE A 285 30.27 -30.02 16.48
N GLY A 286 29.63 -30.45 17.57
CA GLY A 286 30.29 -30.87 18.81
C GLY A 286 30.72 -29.72 19.71
N ARG A 287 30.21 -28.49 19.46
CA ARG A 287 30.48 -27.30 20.28
C ARG A 287 29.22 -26.45 20.43
N ASP A 288 29.19 -25.64 21.48
CA ASP A 288 28.10 -24.69 21.66
C ASP A 288 28.22 -23.54 20.67
N ILE A 289 27.24 -23.44 19.78
CA ILE A 289 27.18 -22.44 18.71
C ILE A 289 26.12 -21.36 18.97
N MET A 290 25.41 -21.47 20.10
CA MET A 290 24.30 -20.58 20.43
C MET A 290 24.84 -19.23 20.92
N PRO A 291 24.42 -18.10 20.32
CA PRO A 291 24.86 -16.78 20.75
C PRO A 291 24.28 -16.41 22.12
N ASN A 292 24.99 -15.54 22.84
CA ASN A 292 24.59 -15.10 24.18
C ASN A 292 23.22 -14.42 24.21
N SER A 293 22.81 -13.74 23.14
CA SER A 293 21.47 -13.16 23.01
C SER A 293 20.36 -14.20 23.15
N ILE A 294 20.52 -15.36 22.51
CA ILE A 294 19.56 -16.47 22.61
C ILE A 294 19.64 -17.12 24.00
N LYS A 295 20.84 -17.28 24.56
CA LYS A 295 21.01 -17.81 25.93
C LYS A 295 20.37 -16.93 27.00
N ILE A 296 20.37 -15.60 26.82
CA ILE A 296 19.63 -14.65 27.67
C ILE A 296 18.13 -14.90 27.51
N MET A 297 17.65 -15.00 26.27
CA MET A 297 16.23 -15.24 25.98
C MET A 297 15.72 -16.56 26.57
N THR A 298 16.51 -17.64 26.51
CA THR A 298 16.17 -18.95 27.11
C THR A 298 16.39 -19.00 28.62
N GLY A 299 17.11 -18.02 29.19
CA GLY A 299 17.47 -17.98 30.60
C GLY A 299 18.63 -18.91 30.99
N GLU A 300 19.37 -19.44 30.02
CA GLU A 300 20.60 -20.23 30.24
C GLU A 300 21.72 -19.39 30.88
N ILE A 301 21.75 -18.09 30.59
CA ILE A 301 22.66 -17.13 31.24
C ILE A 301 21.89 -15.98 31.89
N LYS A 302 22.58 -15.23 32.75
CA LYS A 302 21.98 -14.10 33.48
C LYS A 302 21.61 -12.99 32.49
N GLY A 303 20.36 -12.59 32.50
CA GLY A 303 19.90 -11.41 31.76
C GLY A 303 18.46 -11.07 32.11
N ILE A 304 18.07 -9.83 31.78
CA ILE A 304 16.71 -9.34 32.04
C ILE A 304 15.78 -9.53 30.83
N ASN A 305 16.33 -9.63 29.62
CA ASN A 305 15.57 -9.77 28.38
C ASN A 305 15.19 -11.23 28.06
N LYS A 306 14.58 -11.90 29.04
CA LYS A 306 14.06 -13.27 28.86
C LYS A 306 12.86 -13.27 27.92
N PHE A 307 12.73 -14.35 27.14
CA PHE A 307 11.59 -14.50 26.24
C PHE A 307 10.37 -15.00 27.01
N ASP A 308 9.30 -14.21 26.98
CA ASP A 308 8.00 -14.58 27.53
C ASP A 308 7.04 -14.91 26.39
N THR A 309 6.61 -16.18 26.34
CA THR A 309 5.68 -16.67 25.32
C THR A 309 4.26 -16.11 25.48
N ASP A 310 3.90 -15.65 26.68
CA ASP A 310 2.61 -15.05 26.98
C ASP A 310 2.59 -13.53 26.75
N SER A 311 3.77 -12.92 26.55
CA SER A 311 3.91 -11.51 26.26
C SER A 311 3.44 -11.17 24.85
N THR A 312 2.90 -9.96 24.71
CA THR A 312 2.53 -9.35 23.44
C THR A 312 3.68 -8.56 22.81
N THR A 313 4.81 -8.40 23.52
CA THR A 313 5.99 -7.75 22.99
C THR A 313 6.50 -8.53 21.78
N PRO A 314 6.67 -7.87 20.61
CA PRO A 314 7.20 -8.51 19.41
C PRO A 314 8.50 -9.27 19.66
N TYR A 315 8.58 -10.53 19.22
CA TYR A 315 9.81 -11.33 19.38
C TYR A 315 11.09 -10.65 18.86
N LYS A 316 10.98 -9.81 17.82
CA LYS A 316 12.10 -9.05 17.27
C LYS A 316 12.63 -7.99 18.23
N GLU A 317 11.74 -7.35 18.98
CA GLU A 317 12.12 -6.36 19.97
C GLU A 317 12.87 -7.03 21.12
N VAL A 318 12.35 -8.15 21.62
CA VAL A 318 13.03 -8.93 22.68
C VAL A 318 14.39 -9.43 22.20
N LEU A 319 14.49 -9.96 20.98
CA LEU A 319 15.74 -10.40 20.38
C LEU A 319 16.76 -9.26 20.28
N GLU A 320 16.32 -8.08 19.84
CA GLU A 320 17.22 -6.93 19.72
C GLU A 320 17.69 -6.41 21.09
N GLN A 321 16.81 -6.36 22.08
CA GLN A 321 17.21 -6.00 23.45
C GLN A 321 18.18 -7.03 24.05
N ALA A 322 17.97 -8.32 23.78
CA ALA A 322 18.86 -9.38 24.21
C ALA A 322 20.22 -9.33 23.51
N ARG A 323 20.28 -8.92 22.23
CA ARG A 323 21.56 -8.64 21.52
C ARG A 323 22.32 -7.50 22.20
N LEU A 324 21.67 -6.36 22.40
CA LEU A 324 22.29 -5.21 23.07
C LEU A 324 22.74 -5.53 24.50
N GLU A 325 22.00 -6.36 25.22
CA GLU A 325 22.40 -6.84 26.55
C GLU A 325 23.59 -7.80 26.48
N ALA A 326 23.60 -8.72 25.52
CA ALA A 326 24.71 -9.64 25.29
C ALA A 326 26.00 -8.88 25.00
N ASP A 327 25.94 -7.89 24.10
CA ASP A 327 27.10 -7.07 23.73
C ASP A 327 27.65 -6.30 24.94
N ARG A 328 26.78 -5.74 25.78
CA ARG A 328 27.23 -4.98 26.97
C ARG A 328 27.85 -5.86 28.06
N ASN A 329 27.31 -7.04 28.27
CA ASN A 329 27.62 -7.86 29.46
C ASN A 329 28.59 -9.00 29.19
N TYR A 330 28.70 -9.44 27.94
CA TYR A 330 29.39 -10.67 27.57
C TYR A 330 30.31 -10.55 26.36
N ASP A 331 30.31 -9.43 25.64
CA ASP A 331 31.29 -9.21 24.59
C ASP A 331 32.68 -8.96 25.19
N THR A 332 33.65 -9.73 24.71
CA THR A 332 35.05 -9.64 25.13
C THR A 332 35.92 -8.92 24.09
N GLY A 333 35.33 -8.46 22.99
CA GLY A 333 36.01 -7.76 21.90
C GLY A 333 36.95 -8.64 21.07
N THR A 334 36.95 -9.96 21.31
CA THR A 334 37.77 -10.93 20.58
C THR A 334 36.85 -11.95 19.89
N GLU A 335 36.76 -11.91 18.56
CA GLU A 335 36.05 -12.94 17.80
C GLU A 335 36.88 -14.23 17.77
N LEU A 336 36.47 -15.21 18.58
CA LEU A 336 37.01 -16.57 18.51
C LEU A 336 36.56 -17.23 17.21
N THR A 337 37.50 -17.85 16.51
CA THR A 337 37.24 -18.57 15.25
C THR A 337 37.79 -19.99 15.28
N TYR A 338 37.08 -20.89 14.58
CA TYR A 338 37.40 -22.32 14.49
C TYR A 338 37.70 -22.68 13.05
N LYS A 339 38.90 -23.19 12.79
CA LYS A 339 39.29 -23.66 11.46
C LYS A 339 38.71 -25.05 11.19
N SER A 340 38.05 -25.21 10.06
CA SER A 340 37.55 -26.50 9.59
C SER A 340 37.74 -26.67 8.09
N VAL A 341 38.04 -27.89 7.67
CA VAL A 341 38.17 -28.27 6.26
C VAL A 341 36.79 -28.66 5.72
N VAL A 342 36.31 -27.89 4.75
CA VAL A 342 34.97 -28.02 4.15
C VAL A 342 35.06 -28.18 2.63
N PRO A 343 34.05 -28.77 1.97
CA PRO A 343 33.96 -28.76 0.51
C PRO A 343 33.95 -27.33 -0.04
N LYS A 344 34.62 -27.13 -1.18
CA LYS A 344 34.51 -25.87 -1.92
C LYS A 344 33.12 -25.72 -2.52
N LEU A 345 32.65 -24.48 -2.63
CA LEU A 345 31.33 -24.16 -3.20
C LEU A 345 31.22 -24.49 -4.70
N ASP A 346 32.35 -24.55 -5.42
CA ASP A 346 32.41 -25.01 -6.81
C ASP A 346 32.36 -26.55 -6.97
N GLY A 347 32.27 -27.27 -5.85
CA GLY A 347 32.27 -28.73 -5.79
C GLY A 347 33.63 -29.39 -6.03
N LYS A 348 34.71 -28.62 -6.24
CA LYS A 348 36.03 -29.15 -6.65
C LYS A 348 37.05 -29.11 -5.52
N GLY A 349 37.00 -30.16 -4.69
CA GLY A 349 37.95 -30.36 -3.59
C GLY A 349 37.51 -29.69 -2.29
N THR A 350 38.46 -29.48 -1.38
CA THR A 350 38.20 -28.89 -0.07
C THR A 350 38.99 -27.60 0.14
N GLU A 351 38.55 -26.79 1.09
CA GLU A 351 39.23 -25.58 1.55
C GLU A 351 39.17 -25.48 3.08
N GLU A 352 40.15 -24.83 3.69
CA GLU A 352 40.16 -24.52 5.12
C GLU A 352 39.55 -23.13 5.34
N ILE A 353 38.50 -23.06 6.15
CA ILE A 353 37.78 -21.83 6.48
C ILE A 353 37.75 -21.65 7.99
N ALA A 354 37.87 -20.40 8.43
CA ALA A 354 37.63 -20.00 9.82
C ALA A 354 36.14 -19.68 10.01
N PHE A 355 35.51 -20.41 10.93
CA PHE A 355 34.12 -20.27 11.31
C PHE A 355 33.97 -19.52 12.63
N PRO A 356 32.91 -18.72 12.82
CA PRO A 356 32.70 -18.01 14.08
C PRO A 356 32.39 -18.98 15.24
N GLU A 357 32.67 -18.55 16.47
CA GLU A 357 32.29 -19.30 17.67
C GLU A 357 30.77 -19.48 17.80
N THR A 358 29.98 -18.46 17.47
CA THR A 358 28.52 -18.56 17.51
C THR A 358 27.93 -18.07 16.20
N TYR A 359 26.68 -18.48 15.93
CA TYR A 359 25.98 -18.13 14.70
C TYR A 359 24.67 -17.42 14.99
N ASP A 360 24.44 -16.28 14.36
CA ASP A 360 23.15 -15.64 14.21
C ASP A 360 22.41 -16.27 13.01
N ILE A 361 21.58 -17.27 13.29
CA ILE A 361 20.79 -17.97 12.27
C ILE A 361 19.72 -17.09 11.58
N PHE A 362 19.50 -15.86 12.07
CA PHE A 362 18.62 -14.88 11.43
C PHE A 362 19.33 -14.10 10.32
N SER A 363 20.67 -14.08 10.31
CA SER A 363 21.47 -13.51 9.23
C SER A 363 21.64 -14.53 8.10
N PRO A 364 21.23 -14.21 6.85
CA PRO A 364 21.44 -15.10 5.70
C PRO A 364 22.90 -15.51 5.50
N GLN A 365 23.83 -14.61 5.79
CA GLN A 365 25.26 -14.84 5.65
C GLN A 365 25.78 -15.83 6.70
N GLN A 366 25.46 -15.61 7.98
CA GLN A 366 25.92 -16.51 9.05
C GLN A 366 25.22 -17.87 8.98
N LEU A 367 23.94 -17.93 8.58
CA LEU A 367 23.28 -19.20 8.31
C LEU A 367 23.95 -19.96 7.13
N GLY A 368 24.35 -19.24 6.08
CA GLY A 368 25.13 -19.81 4.99
C GLY A 368 26.45 -20.40 5.47
N LEU A 369 27.17 -19.71 6.37
CA LEU A 369 28.39 -20.23 6.99
C LEU A 369 28.12 -21.48 7.85
N LEU A 370 27.03 -21.50 8.61
CA LEU A 370 26.62 -22.67 9.38
C LEU A 370 26.40 -23.89 8.47
N PHE A 371 25.75 -23.71 7.31
CA PHE A 371 25.57 -24.79 6.33
C PHE A 371 26.90 -25.32 5.78
N ARG A 372 27.90 -24.43 5.62
CA ARG A 372 29.25 -24.84 5.21
C ARG A 372 29.96 -25.63 6.30
N GLU A 373 29.90 -25.20 7.56
CA GLU A 373 30.52 -25.93 8.68
C GLU A 373 29.86 -27.31 8.88
N LEU A 374 28.54 -27.38 8.69
CA LEU A 374 27.76 -28.64 8.69
C LEU A 374 28.06 -29.54 7.49
N LYS A 375 28.82 -29.06 6.50
CA LYS A 375 29.20 -29.79 5.27
C LYS A 375 28.00 -30.32 4.49
N ILE A 376 26.95 -29.50 4.40
CA ILE A 376 25.78 -29.82 3.59
C ILE A 376 26.20 -29.93 2.12
N PRO A 377 25.81 -30.99 1.39
CA PRO A 377 26.16 -31.16 -0.01
C PRO A 377 25.42 -30.15 -0.91
N ASN A 378 25.98 -29.89 -2.10
CA ASN A 378 25.35 -29.14 -3.19
C ASN A 378 24.79 -27.75 -2.82
N LEU A 379 25.46 -27.03 -1.93
CA LEU A 379 25.07 -25.67 -1.57
C LEU A 379 25.15 -24.72 -2.78
N GLN A 380 24.02 -24.12 -3.12
CA GLN A 380 23.96 -23.09 -4.15
C GLN A 380 24.55 -21.76 -3.64
N THR A 381 25.05 -20.92 -4.54
CA THR A 381 25.58 -19.59 -4.23
C THR A 381 24.78 -18.50 -4.92
N THR A 382 24.59 -17.37 -4.23
CA THR A 382 24.05 -16.16 -4.87
C THR A 382 25.13 -15.46 -5.71
N ASP A 383 24.75 -14.48 -6.52
CA ASP A 383 25.68 -13.67 -7.34
C ASP A 383 26.80 -13.00 -6.54
N SER A 384 26.58 -12.73 -5.24
CA SER A 384 27.60 -12.17 -4.34
C SER A 384 28.55 -13.22 -3.74
N GLY A 385 28.44 -14.49 -4.14
CA GLY A 385 29.32 -15.58 -3.70
C GLY A 385 28.99 -16.17 -2.32
N GLN A 386 28.00 -15.65 -1.60
CA GLN A 386 27.49 -16.27 -0.37
C GLN A 386 26.62 -17.50 -0.68
N VAL A 387 26.55 -18.44 0.26
CA VAL A 387 25.61 -19.57 0.20
C VAL A 387 24.19 -19.04 0.19
N ALA A 388 23.40 -19.46 -0.80
CA ALA A 388 22.02 -19.07 -0.93
C ALA A 388 21.18 -19.72 0.18
N THR A 389 20.39 -18.91 0.87
CA THR A 389 19.45 -19.39 1.89
C THR A 389 18.03 -18.93 1.58
N GLY A 390 17.67 -18.87 0.29
CA GLY A 390 16.31 -18.59 -0.17
C GLY A 390 15.32 -19.70 0.22
N ALA A 391 14.02 -19.45 0.08
CA ALA A 391 13.00 -20.45 0.40
C ALA A 391 13.15 -21.73 -0.46
N ASP A 392 13.32 -21.58 -1.77
CA ASP A 392 13.47 -22.71 -2.70
C ASP A 392 14.76 -23.50 -2.44
N VAL A 393 15.86 -22.79 -2.17
CA VAL A 393 17.15 -23.42 -1.83
C VAL A 393 17.06 -24.18 -0.50
N LEU A 394 16.34 -23.64 0.49
CA LEU A 394 16.10 -24.36 1.73
C LEU A 394 15.28 -25.63 1.50
N ASP A 395 14.31 -25.62 0.59
CA ASP A 395 13.53 -26.80 0.27
C ASP A 395 14.38 -27.90 -0.38
N GLU A 396 15.24 -27.55 -1.34
CA GLU A 396 16.20 -28.50 -1.91
C GLU A 396 17.17 -29.05 -0.86
N VAL A 397 17.72 -28.17 -0.02
CA VAL A 397 18.64 -28.57 1.04
C VAL A 397 17.96 -29.48 2.07
N ILE A 398 16.71 -29.18 2.43
CA ILE A 398 15.92 -30.05 3.32
C ILE A 398 15.71 -31.40 2.65
N GLU A 399 15.26 -31.44 1.39
CA GLU A 399 15.02 -32.70 0.67
C GLU A 399 16.28 -33.57 0.57
N GLN A 400 17.45 -32.97 0.33
CA GLN A 400 18.71 -33.71 0.19
C GLN A 400 19.31 -34.15 1.53
N ALA A 401 19.08 -33.38 2.59
CA ALA A 401 19.85 -33.49 3.82
C ALA A 401 19.00 -33.86 5.05
N GLU A 402 17.69 -34.08 4.88
CA GLU A 402 16.75 -34.30 6.00
C GLU A 402 17.20 -35.42 6.95
N GLU A 403 17.61 -36.57 6.42
CA GLU A 403 17.99 -37.73 7.24
C GLU A 403 19.23 -37.45 8.10
N THR A 404 20.15 -36.61 7.60
CA THR A 404 21.40 -36.27 8.28
C THR A 404 21.23 -35.04 9.18
N PHE A 405 20.32 -34.12 8.82
CA PHE A 405 20.11 -32.85 9.53
C PHE A 405 18.61 -32.61 9.81
N PRO A 406 18.00 -33.35 10.76
CA PRO A 406 16.56 -33.26 11.02
C PRO A 406 16.06 -31.86 11.43
N PHE A 407 16.92 -31.03 12.03
CA PHE A 407 16.59 -29.66 12.44
C PHE A 407 16.47 -28.66 11.27
N MET A 408 16.84 -29.03 10.04
CA MET A 408 16.76 -28.12 8.88
C MET A 408 15.33 -27.68 8.58
N LYS A 409 14.34 -28.55 8.82
CA LYS A 409 12.91 -28.20 8.74
C LYS A 409 12.54 -27.07 9.70
N LYS A 410 13.19 -26.98 10.85
CA LYS A 410 12.96 -25.93 11.85
C LYS A 410 13.48 -24.57 11.37
N ILE A 411 14.49 -24.54 10.50
CA ILE A 411 14.97 -23.31 9.87
C ILE A 411 13.89 -22.70 8.99
N LYS A 412 13.30 -23.51 8.10
CA LYS A 412 12.16 -23.08 7.30
C LYS A 412 10.99 -22.65 8.20
N ARG A 413 10.71 -23.44 9.24
CA ARG A 413 9.59 -23.17 10.16
C ARG A 413 9.71 -21.83 10.87
N PHE A 414 10.83 -21.51 11.52
CA PHE A 414 10.96 -20.23 12.21
C PHE A 414 10.92 -19.04 11.25
N ARG A 415 11.39 -19.20 10.00
CA ARG A 415 11.31 -18.15 8.97
C ARG A 415 9.89 -17.89 8.49
N GLU A 416 9.10 -18.96 8.30
CA GLU A 416 7.67 -18.85 7.99
C GLU A 416 6.90 -18.16 9.12
N LEU A 417 7.15 -18.58 10.37
CA LEU A 417 6.58 -17.95 11.57
C LEU A 417 6.98 -16.48 11.69
N ALA A 418 8.27 -16.17 11.48
CA ALA A 418 8.80 -14.82 11.52
C ALA A 418 8.11 -13.90 10.50
N LYS A 419 7.83 -14.41 9.30
CA LYS A 419 7.07 -13.70 8.26
C LYS A 419 5.62 -13.51 8.68
N ALA A 420 4.95 -14.56 9.16
CA ALA A 420 3.54 -14.49 9.55
C ALA A 420 3.31 -13.51 10.71
N LEU A 421 4.16 -13.58 11.74
CA LEU A 421 4.15 -12.66 12.87
C LEU A 421 4.46 -11.23 12.43
N GLY A 422 5.60 -11.03 11.74
CA GLY A 422 6.11 -9.70 11.46
C GLY A 422 5.42 -8.94 10.33
N GLN A 423 4.86 -9.63 9.33
CA GLN A 423 4.19 -9.00 8.19
C GLN A 423 2.68 -8.90 8.33
N TYR A 424 2.05 -9.77 9.14
CA TYR A 424 0.59 -9.83 9.24
C TYR A 424 0.11 -9.63 10.67
N LEU A 425 0.40 -10.54 11.60
CA LEU A 425 -0.28 -10.58 12.90
C LEU A 425 0.08 -9.41 13.82
N ILE A 426 1.38 -9.11 13.97
CA ILE A 426 1.83 -7.99 14.81
C ILE A 426 1.32 -6.65 14.22
N PRO A 427 1.47 -6.38 12.91
CA PRO A 427 0.83 -5.21 12.29
C PRO A 427 -0.69 -5.14 12.47
N MET A 428 -1.41 -6.26 12.37
CA MET A 428 -2.86 -6.30 12.61
C MET A 428 -3.24 -5.87 14.03
N LEU A 429 -2.38 -6.13 15.02
CA LEU A 429 -2.62 -5.73 16.40
C LEU A 429 -2.19 -4.28 16.69
N GLU A 430 -1.04 -3.86 16.16
CA GLU A 430 -0.41 -2.56 16.44
C GLU A 430 -1.03 -1.42 15.62
N ASP A 431 -1.45 -1.68 14.37
CA ASP A 431 -1.86 -0.62 13.44
C ASP A 431 -3.34 -0.26 13.53
N VAL A 432 -4.17 -1.11 14.17
CA VAL A 432 -5.62 -0.87 14.28
C VAL A 432 -5.91 0.44 15.01
N GLY A 433 -6.89 1.17 14.48
CA GLY A 433 -7.39 2.38 15.10
C GLY A 433 -8.13 2.10 16.42
N PRO A 434 -8.56 3.15 17.13
CA PRO A 434 -9.37 3.02 18.34
C PRO A 434 -10.66 2.19 18.14
N ASP A 435 -11.20 2.19 16.92
CA ASP A 435 -12.38 1.41 16.51
C ASP A 435 -12.07 -0.04 16.12
N GLY A 436 -10.84 -0.51 16.33
CA GLY A 436 -10.40 -1.87 16.02
C GLY A 436 -10.18 -2.15 14.53
N THR A 437 -10.03 -1.11 13.70
CA THR A 437 -9.95 -1.29 12.23
C THR A 437 -8.68 -0.76 11.57
N LEU A 438 -8.36 -1.37 10.42
CA LEU A 438 -7.24 -1.04 9.54
C LEU A 438 -7.75 -0.37 8.26
N LYS A 439 -7.09 0.70 7.82
CA LYS A 439 -7.30 1.30 6.49
C LYS A 439 -6.27 0.75 5.51
N ALA A 440 -6.69 -0.20 4.67
CA ALA A 440 -5.88 -0.65 3.54
C ALA A 440 -5.64 0.50 2.54
N LYS A 441 -4.40 0.69 2.11
CA LYS A 441 -4.03 1.74 1.13
C LYS A 441 -4.10 1.18 -0.29
N PHE A 442 -5.31 1.02 -0.81
CA PHE A 442 -5.52 0.69 -2.23
C PHE A 442 -4.96 1.79 -3.12
N ASN A 443 -4.14 1.40 -4.09
CA ASN A 443 -3.58 2.24 -5.14
C ASN A 443 -4.01 1.67 -6.49
N GLN A 444 -4.81 2.46 -7.20
CA GLN A 444 -5.41 2.13 -8.48
C GLN A 444 -4.38 2.06 -9.61
N PHE A 445 -3.39 2.95 -9.59
CA PHE A 445 -2.40 3.09 -10.68
C PHE A 445 -1.00 2.62 -10.26
N GLY A 446 -0.93 1.71 -9.27
CA GLY A 446 0.31 1.20 -8.71
C GLY A 446 0.95 0.08 -9.53
N ALA A 447 0.15 -0.84 -10.06
CA ALA A 447 0.64 -1.94 -10.90
C ALA A 447 0.52 -1.61 -12.39
N ASP A 448 1.52 -2.02 -13.17
CA ASP A 448 1.58 -1.79 -14.62
C ASP A 448 0.45 -2.53 -15.38
N THR A 449 -0.11 -3.57 -14.76
CA THR A 449 -1.20 -4.40 -15.28
C THR A 449 -2.59 -3.79 -15.08
N GLY A 450 -2.70 -2.64 -14.39
CA GLY A 450 -3.98 -2.03 -14.02
C GLY A 450 -4.67 -2.65 -12.80
N ARG A 451 -4.05 -3.63 -12.13
CA ARG A 451 -4.57 -4.17 -10.86
C ARG A 451 -4.38 -3.18 -9.73
N PHE A 452 -5.36 -3.13 -8.82
CA PHE A 452 -5.14 -2.49 -7.53
C PHE A 452 -3.95 -3.12 -6.81
N SER A 453 -3.03 -2.29 -6.34
CA SER A 453 -2.02 -2.70 -5.35
C SER A 453 -2.42 -2.18 -3.98
N CYS A 454 -2.06 -2.88 -2.91
CA CYS A 454 -2.13 -2.32 -1.57
C CYS A 454 -0.73 -1.88 -1.14
N GLY A 455 -0.50 -0.57 -1.03
CA GLY A 455 0.76 -0.05 -0.53
C GLY A 455 0.95 -0.40 0.95
N THR A 456 2.19 -0.67 1.35
CA THR A 456 2.58 -0.88 2.76
C THR A 456 3.82 -0.05 3.09
N THR A 457 4.12 0.10 4.38
CA THR A 457 5.35 0.73 4.87
C THR A 457 5.97 -0.16 5.94
N SER A 458 7.29 -0.19 6.04
CA SER A 458 7.98 -0.85 7.15
C SER A 458 8.03 0.02 8.41
N ASP A 459 7.81 1.33 8.27
CA ASP A 459 7.86 2.30 9.36
C ASP A 459 6.52 2.33 10.13
N PRO A 460 6.47 1.84 11.38
CA PRO A 460 5.26 1.83 12.20
C PRO A 460 4.78 3.24 12.57
N GLN A 461 5.65 4.25 12.59
CA GLN A 461 5.24 5.61 12.94
C GLN A 461 4.37 6.25 11.85
N LYS A 462 4.49 5.79 10.60
CA LYS A 462 3.71 6.27 9.44
C LYS A 462 2.30 5.70 9.35
N VAL A 463 1.92 4.74 10.20
CA VAL A 463 0.63 4.02 10.13
C VAL A 463 -0.19 4.08 11.43
N LYS A 464 0.17 4.99 12.35
CA LYS A 464 -0.63 5.21 13.57
C LYS A 464 -2.10 5.53 13.23
N ASP A 465 -2.98 5.22 14.18
CA ASP A 465 -4.42 5.55 14.16
C ASP A 465 -5.22 4.85 13.04
N GLY A 466 -5.03 3.54 12.85
CA GLY A 466 -5.78 2.78 11.84
C GLY A 466 -5.17 2.85 10.45
N GLY A 467 -3.87 3.15 10.32
CA GLY A 467 -3.13 2.89 9.09
C GLY A 467 -2.96 1.39 8.87
N CYS A 468 -2.14 0.98 7.89
CA CYS A 468 -1.96 -0.45 7.64
C CYS A 468 -0.62 -0.78 7.00
N ARG A 469 0.18 -1.61 7.69
CA ARG A 469 1.38 -2.26 7.13
C ARG A 469 1.10 -3.64 6.54
N VAL A 470 -0.09 -4.19 6.77
CA VAL A 470 -0.46 -5.54 6.33
C VAL A 470 -0.54 -5.60 4.80
N PRO A 471 0.31 -6.40 4.12
CA PRO A 471 0.20 -6.60 2.69
C PRO A 471 -0.88 -7.67 2.43
N PHE A 472 -2.15 -7.26 2.40
CA PHE A 472 -3.29 -8.18 2.30
C PHE A 472 -3.20 -9.17 1.12
N GLN A 473 -2.67 -8.73 -0.02
CA GLN A 473 -2.45 -9.58 -1.20
C GLN A 473 -1.41 -10.68 -0.97
N GLY A 474 -0.51 -10.50 -0.01
CA GLY A 474 0.54 -11.45 0.34
C GLY A 474 0.15 -12.46 1.42
N ILE A 475 -1.05 -12.37 2.02
CA ILE A 475 -1.48 -13.32 3.07
C ILE A 475 -1.61 -14.73 2.43
N PRO A 476 -0.94 -15.76 2.96
CA PRO A 476 -0.96 -17.13 2.40
C PRO A 476 -2.38 -17.65 2.19
N SER A 477 -2.64 -18.41 1.14
CA SER A 477 -3.93 -19.10 0.95
C SER A 477 -4.18 -20.12 2.06
N GLY A 478 -5.45 -20.34 2.44
CA GLY A 478 -5.81 -21.14 3.62
C GLY A 478 -5.65 -22.66 3.46
N TYR A 479 -5.09 -23.14 2.35
CA TYR A 479 -5.20 -24.54 1.92
C TYR A 479 -3.89 -25.33 1.99
N ASP A 480 -2.79 -24.72 2.44
CA ASP A 480 -1.49 -25.38 2.57
C ASP A 480 -1.21 -25.76 4.04
N PRO A 481 -1.57 -26.99 4.47
CA PRO A 481 -1.38 -27.44 5.85
C PRO A 481 0.09 -27.69 6.21
N LYS A 482 1.03 -27.63 5.25
CA LYS A 482 2.47 -27.76 5.55
C LYS A 482 3.00 -26.52 6.26
N ARG A 483 2.37 -25.36 6.05
CA ARG A 483 2.71 -24.09 6.70
C ARG A 483 2.32 -24.09 8.18
N PRO A 484 2.93 -23.21 9.00
CA PRO A 484 2.55 -23.09 10.40
C PRO A 484 1.09 -22.70 10.51
N GLU A 485 0.42 -23.15 11.55
CA GLU A 485 -1.01 -22.93 11.76
C GLU A 485 -1.40 -21.45 11.66
N ILE A 486 -0.60 -20.59 12.30
CA ILE A 486 -0.84 -19.16 12.32
C ILE A 486 -0.75 -18.49 10.94
N SER A 487 -0.12 -19.15 9.96
CA SER A 487 0.12 -18.64 8.61
C SER A 487 -1.06 -18.88 7.66
N TYR A 488 -1.62 -20.08 7.63
CA TYR A 488 -2.77 -20.38 6.75
C TYR A 488 -4.10 -19.95 7.38
N ARG A 489 -4.15 -19.81 8.72
CA ARG A 489 -5.31 -19.28 9.46
C ARG A 489 -5.30 -17.77 9.64
N THR A 490 -4.29 -17.04 9.16
CA THR A 490 -4.17 -15.58 9.35
C THR A 490 -5.44 -14.81 8.93
N ARG A 491 -6.16 -15.27 7.89
CA ARG A 491 -7.41 -14.62 7.45
C ARG A 491 -8.52 -14.64 8.50
N GLU A 492 -8.50 -15.58 9.43
CA GLU A 492 -9.48 -15.64 10.53
C GLU A 492 -9.37 -14.46 11.50
N CYS A 493 -8.24 -13.72 11.48
CA CYS A 493 -8.08 -12.49 12.25
C CYS A 493 -8.91 -11.32 11.69
N ILE A 494 -9.42 -11.44 10.46
CA ILE A 494 -10.32 -10.46 9.86
C ILE A 494 -11.75 -10.88 10.17
N SER A 495 -12.52 -9.98 10.78
CA SER A 495 -13.88 -10.28 11.24
C SER A 495 -14.85 -9.14 10.92
N VAL A 496 -16.11 -9.30 11.33
CA VAL A 496 -17.16 -8.30 11.22
C VAL A 496 -17.21 -7.44 12.49
N ARG A 497 -17.51 -6.15 12.34
CA ARG A 497 -17.71 -5.26 13.50
C ARG A 497 -18.96 -5.62 14.31
N ASN A 498 -20.04 -5.96 13.62
CA ASN A 498 -21.32 -6.36 14.21
C ASN A 498 -21.43 -7.89 14.16
N PRO A 499 -21.62 -8.58 15.31
CA PRO A 499 -21.78 -10.03 15.34
C PRO A 499 -23.00 -10.56 14.55
N ASP A 500 -23.99 -9.71 14.26
CA ASP A 500 -25.15 -10.08 13.43
C ASP A 500 -24.84 -10.06 11.92
N ASN A 501 -23.67 -9.56 11.51
CA ASN A 501 -23.25 -9.50 10.12
C ASN A 501 -22.40 -10.70 9.73
N TYR A 502 -22.31 -10.97 8.42
CA TYR A 502 -21.47 -12.02 7.86
C TYR A 502 -20.43 -11.41 6.91
N LEU A 503 -19.22 -11.99 6.92
CA LEU A 503 -18.23 -11.70 5.89
C LEU A 503 -18.50 -12.60 4.68
N VAL A 504 -18.71 -12.00 3.51
CA VAL A 504 -18.96 -12.71 2.26
C VAL A 504 -17.77 -12.51 1.32
N ALA A 505 -17.18 -13.61 0.86
CA ALA A 505 -16.15 -13.60 -0.17
C ALA A 505 -16.78 -13.93 -1.53
N ILE A 506 -16.57 -13.06 -2.52
CA ILE A 506 -17.01 -13.25 -3.90
C ILE A 506 -15.75 -13.25 -4.76
N ASP A 507 -15.51 -14.36 -5.46
CA ASP A 507 -14.30 -14.56 -6.27
C ASP A 507 -14.66 -14.92 -7.72
N TYR A 508 -13.78 -14.54 -8.66
CA TYR A 508 -13.90 -14.94 -10.05
C TYR A 508 -13.02 -16.18 -10.31
N ALA A 509 -13.64 -17.36 -10.25
CA ALA A 509 -12.96 -18.63 -10.44
C ALA A 509 -12.17 -18.69 -11.75
N GLY A 510 -10.83 -18.72 -11.67
CA GLY A 510 -9.94 -18.86 -12.83
C GLY A 510 -10.08 -17.77 -13.89
N VAL A 511 -10.43 -16.53 -13.52
CA VAL A 511 -10.75 -15.45 -14.48
C VAL A 511 -9.70 -15.24 -15.57
N GLU A 512 -8.41 -15.33 -15.24
CA GLU A 512 -7.31 -15.18 -16.20
C GLU A 512 -7.33 -16.28 -17.26
N LEU A 513 -7.49 -17.54 -16.84
CA LEU A 513 -7.60 -18.68 -17.75
C LEU A 513 -8.86 -18.56 -18.62
N ARG A 514 -9.97 -18.06 -18.06
CA ARG A 514 -11.22 -17.82 -18.81
C ARG A 514 -11.02 -16.74 -19.87
N LEU A 515 -10.31 -15.66 -19.55
CA LEU A 515 -9.97 -14.62 -20.51
C LEU A 515 -9.08 -15.16 -21.62
N ILE A 516 -8.01 -15.90 -21.30
CA ILE A 516 -7.11 -16.47 -22.32
C ILE A 516 -7.87 -17.50 -23.17
N THR A 517 -8.72 -18.33 -22.59
CA THR A 517 -9.59 -19.27 -23.33
C THR A 517 -10.45 -18.55 -24.36
N ASN A 518 -11.05 -17.42 -23.97
CA ASN A 518 -11.85 -16.60 -24.88
C ASN A 518 -10.97 -15.90 -25.93
N LEU A 519 -9.76 -15.46 -25.59
CA LEU A 519 -8.87 -14.81 -26.56
C LEU A 519 -8.24 -15.79 -27.56
N SER A 520 -7.87 -16.99 -27.12
CA SER A 520 -7.24 -18.01 -27.96
C SER A 520 -8.26 -18.77 -28.81
N GLN A 521 -9.52 -18.81 -28.37
CA GLN A 521 -10.57 -19.65 -28.95
C GLN A 521 -10.17 -21.14 -29.03
N GLU A 522 -9.30 -21.60 -28.12
CA GLU A 522 -8.79 -22.96 -28.15
C GLU A 522 -9.95 -23.95 -27.84
N PRO A 523 -10.24 -24.92 -28.75
CA PRO A 523 -11.40 -25.80 -28.61
C PRO A 523 -11.44 -26.66 -27.34
N LEU A 524 -10.32 -27.24 -26.90
CA LEU A 524 -10.23 -28.06 -25.68
C LEU A 524 -10.54 -27.24 -24.43
N TRP A 525 -10.02 -26.02 -24.31
CA TRP A 525 -10.25 -25.13 -23.17
C TRP A 525 -11.70 -24.65 -23.14
N ILE A 526 -12.28 -24.32 -24.31
CA ILE A 526 -13.70 -24.00 -24.41
C ILE A 526 -14.55 -25.23 -24.03
N GLU A 527 -14.19 -26.44 -24.45
CA GLU A 527 -14.93 -27.64 -24.03
C GLU A 527 -14.85 -27.89 -22.53
N GLU A 528 -13.67 -27.72 -21.94
CA GLU A 528 -13.46 -27.95 -20.51
C GLU A 528 -14.25 -26.98 -19.65
N PHE A 529 -14.42 -25.73 -20.12
CA PHE A 529 -15.28 -24.75 -19.45
C PHE A 529 -16.70 -25.27 -19.21
N PHE A 530 -17.21 -26.10 -20.11
CA PHE A 530 -18.54 -26.70 -20.04
C PHE A 530 -18.50 -28.11 -19.46
N ARG A 531 -17.45 -28.49 -18.73
CA ARG A 531 -17.29 -29.82 -18.13
C ARG A 531 -17.12 -29.70 -16.62
N CYS A 532 -17.75 -30.60 -15.87
CA CYS A 532 -17.47 -30.78 -14.45
C CYS A 532 -16.24 -31.68 -14.29
N SER A 533 -15.15 -31.15 -13.71
CA SER A 533 -13.93 -31.94 -13.45
C SER A 533 -14.13 -33.07 -12.43
N SER A 534 -15.18 -33.00 -11.59
CA SER A 534 -15.43 -34.01 -10.55
C SER A 534 -16.19 -35.24 -11.04
N CYS A 535 -17.13 -35.07 -11.97
CA CYS A 535 -17.96 -36.19 -12.48
C CYS A 535 -17.94 -36.33 -14.01
N ASN A 536 -17.09 -35.57 -14.70
CA ASN A 536 -16.92 -35.53 -16.14
C ASN A 536 -18.18 -35.15 -16.95
N ARG A 537 -19.25 -34.67 -16.30
CA ARG A 537 -20.49 -34.25 -16.97
C ARG A 537 -20.23 -33.03 -17.85
N LYS A 538 -20.67 -33.08 -19.11
CA LYS A 538 -20.65 -31.95 -20.05
C LYS A 538 -21.99 -31.20 -20.00
N TYR A 539 -21.91 -29.90 -20.21
CA TYR A 539 -23.03 -28.96 -20.28
C TYR A 539 -23.19 -28.45 -21.71
N PRO A 540 -24.43 -28.26 -22.18
CA PRO A 540 -24.67 -27.74 -23.51
C PRO A 540 -24.23 -26.27 -23.60
N LYS A 541 -23.71 -25.88 -24.77
CA LYS A 541 -23.34 -24.51 -25.11
C LYS A 541 -24.54 -23.79 -25.72
N GLU A 542 -25.57 -23.58 -24.91
CA GLU A 542 -26.79 -22.90 -25.35
C GLU A 542 -26.51 -21.43 -25.64
N ARG A 543 -27.32 -20.80 -26.49
CA ARG A 543 -27.21 -19.36 -26.77
C ARG A 543 -28.39 -18.62 -26.15
N ASP A 544 -28.12 -17.46 -25.56
CA ASP A 544 -29.16 -16.56 -25.07
C ASP A 544 -29.86 -15.79 -26.21
N THR A 545 -30.80 -14.93 -25.85
CA THR A 545 -31.59 -14.11 -26.79
C THR A 545 -30.75 -13.13 -27.60
N GLU A 546 -29.54 -12.82 -27.16
CA GLU A 546 -28.58 -11.93 -27.84
C GLU A 546 -27.54 -12.73 -28.64
N GLY A 547 -27.62 -14.07 -28.61
CA GLY A 547 -26.76 -14.98 -29.34
C GLY A 547 -25.45 -15.33 -28.61
N PHE A 548 -25.26 -14.92 -27.36
CA PHE A 548 -24.08 -15.27 -26.57
C PHE A 548 -24.23 -16.66 -25.96
N ILE A 549 -23.11 -17.40 -25.83
CA ILE A 549 -23.14 -18.71 -25.19
C ILE A 549 -23.42 -18.50 -23.69
N THR A 550 -24.46 -19.17 -23.18
CA THR A 550 -24.81 -19.12 -21.76
C THR A 550 -23.77 -19.86 -20.93
N SER A 551 -23.43 -19.33 -19.76
CA SER A 551 -22.54 -20.03 -18.84
C SER A 551 -23.21 -21.29 -18.30
N PRO A 552 -22.46 -22.38 -18.06
CA PRO A 552 -23.00 -23.53 -17.34
C PRO A 552 -23.38 -23.12 -15.90
N PRO A 553 -24.21 -23.91 -15.20
CA PRO A 553 -24.61 -23.60 -13.83
C PRO A 553 -23.38 -23.52 -12.92
N PRO A 554 -23.43 -22.72 -11.83
CA PRO A 554 -22.30 -22.56 -10.91
C PRO A 554 -22.01 -23.83 -10.10
N ILE A 555 -23.01 -24.69 -9.91
CA ILE A 555 -22.89 -25.94 -9.17
C ILE A 555 -23.38 -27.08 -10.05
N CYS A 556 -22.58 -28.13 -10.13
CA CYS A 556 -22.93 -29.35 -10.83
C CYS A 556 -24.01 -30.10 -10.08
N ILE A 557 -24.84 -30.84 -10.82
CA ILE A 557 -25.82 -31.77 -10.27
C ILE A 557 -25.22 -32.88 -9.38
N CYS A 558 -23.90 -33.07 -9.38
CA CYS A 558 -23.20 -33.96 -8.45
C CYS A 558 -22.80 -33.26 -7.13
N GLY A 559 -23.14 -31.99 -6.96
CA GLY A 559 -22.79 -31.15 -5.80
C GLY A 559 -21.43 -30.45 -5.90
N SER A 560 -20.65 -30.66 -6.97
CA SER A 560 -19.35 -30.01 -7.15
C SER A 560 -19.46 -28.62 -7.79
N ASP A 561 -18.63 -27.69 -7.32
CA ASP A 561 -18.38 -26.36 -7.86
C ASP A 561 -17.30 -26.33 -8.98
N LYS A 562 -16.74 -27.49 -9.35
CA LYS A 562 -15.63 -27.60 -10.32
C LYS A 562 -16.08 -27.66 -11.78
N ILE A 563 -17.11 -26.89 -12.13
CA ILE A 563 -17.49 -26.73 -13.54
C ILE A 563 -16.59 -25.68 -14.18
N GLY A 564 -15.93 -26.05 -15.27
CA GLY A 564 -14.97 -25.18 -15.95
C GLY A 564 -13.74 -24.88 -15.11
N ASP A 565 -13.34 -25.84 -14.26
CA ASP A 565 -12.04 -25.84 -13.59
C ASP A 565 -10.95 -26.19 -14.60
N LEU A 566 -10.29 -25.16 -15.13
CA LEU A 566 -9.24 -25.30 -16.14
C LEU A 566 -7.88 -25.72 -15.54
N HIS A 567 -7.72 -25.67 -14.20
CA HIS A 567 -6.45 -26.00 -13.57
C HIS A 567 -6.08 -27.48 -13.71
N THR A 568 -7.10 -28.35 -13.81
CA THR A 568 -6.92 -29.79 -14.02
C THR A 568 -6.32 -30.14 -15.38
N LEU A 569 -6.53 -29.32 -16.41
CA LEU A 569 -5.92 -29.48 -17.74
C LEU A 569 -4.50 -28.92 -17.82
N THR A 570 -4.23 -27.78 -17.16
CA THR A 570 -2.90 -27.15 -17.22
C THR A 570 -1.81 -27.98 -16.54
N ALA A 571 -2.17 -28.90 -15.64
CA ALA A 571 -1.24 -29.87 -15.07
C ALA A 571 -0.75 -30.94 -16.07
N VAL A 572 -1.38 -31.03 -17.26
CA VAL A 572 -1.09 -32.02 -18.31
C VAL A 572 -0.38 -31.38 -19.52
N ALA A 573 -0.15 -30.07 -19.50
CA ALA A 573 0.37 -29.30 -20.64
C ALA A 573 1.87 -28.92 -20.54
N PHE A 574 2.64 -29.52 -19.63
CA PHE A 574 4.10 -29.39 -19.57
C PHE A 574 4.80 -30.75 -19.61
#